data_AF-A0A2B2LMR1-F1
#
_entry.id   AF-A0A2B2LMR1-F1
#
_cell.length_a   1.000
_cell.length_b   1.000
_cell.length_c   1.000
_cell.angle_alpha   90.00
_cell.angle_beta   90.00
_cell.angle_gamma   90.00
#
_symmetry.space_group_name_H-M   'P 1'
#
loop_
_entity.id
_entity.type
_entity.pdbx_description
1 polymer ?
#
loop_
_entity_poly.entity_id
_entity_poly.type
_entity_poly.pdbx_seq_one_letter_code
_entity_poly.pdbx_strand_id
1 'polypeptide(L)'
;MQDMKLFLFYLFLIVVGGGISYFLINKVILPFLEKIGEKGAKRLMRKSKQTIKNVLIVFEGLVIIATMFLSYFAFQVIIGADIEKMQWPILSVVCAYPIFVVIVSRIKLDVEKEIGTFNSIIKKIVAKINKDNYLINRLDILFGKTTLSLMIHITIICVLFVGAVNFKHMPYQIYYIVIIILPISLITFIYFTDRDLVSQNMRRILSYFLLMMIALGKGYNDFKILMEIDTPNQFNDYFVFLFLTVFIAMDRLIKSIVDDYIAYHKSKENIDFIEMERVVKSIVDDYIAHIDLTNLDEMKISHVKSYLKDHSEASPLVYENGKSRMDVGPIEFKNEEDYQKRFK
;
A
#
# COMPACT_ATOMS: atom_id res chain seq x y z
N MET A 1 39.93 -5.69 -10.60
CA MET A 1 39.29 -6.70 -9.72
C MET A 1 39.26 -6.31 -8.25
N GLN A 2 40.27 -5.63 -7.70
CA GLN A 2 40.29 -5.20 -6.29
C GLN A 2 39.16 -4.22 -5.95
N ASP A 3 38.99 -3.15 -6.74
CA ASP A 3 37.90 -2.18 -6.56
C ASP A 3 36.50 -2.81 -6.64
N MET A 4 36.32 -3.83 -7.49
CA MET A 4 35.06 -4.57 -7.59
C MET A 4 34.78 -5.38 -6.30
N LYS A 5 35.80 -6.05 -5.74
CA LYS A 5 35.67 -6.75 -4.46
C LYS A 5 35.36 -5.77 -3.33
N LEU A 6 36.00 -4.60 -3.32
CA LEU A 6 35.76 -3.54 -2.34
C LEU A 6 34.35 -2.94 -2.48
N PHE A 7 33.85 -2.75 -3.70
CA PHE A 7 32.48 -2.30 -3.95
C PHE A 7 31.44 -3.30 -3.46
N LEU A 8 31.64 -4.60 -3.73
CA LEU A 8 30.75 -5.64 -3.20
C LEU A 8 30.79 -5.70 -1.67
N PHE A 9 31.97 -5.53 -1.07
CA PHE A 9 32.11 -5.45 0.38
C PHE A 9 31.44 -4.19 0.95
N TYR A 10 31.53 -3.05 0.27
CA TYR A 10 30.81 -1.83 0.61
C TYR A 10 29.30 -2.02 0.61
N LEU A 11 28.74 -2.67 -0.42
CA LEU A 11 27.31 -3.01 -0.47
C LEU A 11 26.90 -3.91 0.69
N PHE A 12 27.72 -4.92 1.01
CA PHE A 12 27.50 -5.79 2.15
C PHE A 12 27.48 -5.02 3.48
N LEU A 13 28.44 -4.12 3.70
CA LEU A 13 28.49 -3.29 4.91
C LEU A 13 27.27 -2.39 5.05
N ILE A 14 26.69 -1.90 3.95
CA ILE A 14 25.47 -1.08 4.00
C ILE A 14 24.27 -1.91 4.43
N VAL A 15 24.13 -3.13 3.91
CA VAL A 15 23.05 -4.03 4.32
C VAL A 15 23.16 -4.36 5.81
N VAL A 16 24.37 -4.70 6.27
CA VAL A 16 24.64 -4.99 7.68
C VAL A 16 24.39 -3.75 8.55
N GLY A 17 24.92 -2.60 8.14
CA GLY A 17 24.75 -1.32 8.83
C GLY A 17 23.29 -0.87 8.90
N GLY A 18 22.52 -1.07 7.84
CA GLY A 18 21.07 -0.84 7.82
C GLY A 18 20.34 -1.74 8.81
N GLY A 19 20.69 -3.03 8.86
CA GLY A 19 20.14 -3.98 9.84
C GLY A 19 20.44 -3.60 11.29
N ILE A 20 21.68 -3.23 11.58
CA ILE A 20 22.10 -2.75 12.91
C ILE A 20 21.39 -1.43 13.25
N SER A 21 21.26 -0.51 12.31
CA SER A 21 20.58 0.78 12.53
C SER A 21 19.10 0.57 12.82
N TYR A 22 18.42 -0.30 12.08
CA TYR A 22 17.03 -0.68 12.35
C TYR A 22 16.89 -1.27 13.75
N PHE A 23 17.80 -2.16 14.15
CA PHE A 23 17.81 -2.74 15.49
C PHE A 23 18.01 -1.66 16.57
N LEU A 24 19.02 -0.80 16.42
CA LEU A 24 19.30 0.28 17.37
C LEU A 24 18.12 1.26 17.48
N ILE A 25 17.53 1.67 16.36
CA ILE A 25 16.40 2.59 16.36
C ILE A 25 15.21 1.97 17.10
N ASN A 26 14.81 0.74 16.74
CA ASN A 26 13.59 0.15 17.28
C ASN A 26 13.73 -0.47 18.67
N LYS A 27 14.91 -0.99 19.03
CA LYS A 27 15.12 -1.66 20.32
C LYS A 27 15.77 -0.76 21.37
N VAL A 28 16.48 0.29 20.96
CA VAL A 28 17.22 1.16 21.89
C VAL A 28 16.66 2.58 21.88
N ILE A 29 16.71 3.27 20.73
CA ILE A 29 16.41 4.71 20.65
C ILE A 29 14.92 4.97 20.89
N LEU A 30 14.03 4.33 20.13
CA LEU A 30 12.59 4.57 20.24
C LEU A 30 12.05 4.23 21.65
N PRO A 31 12.34 3.06 22.25
CA PRO A 31 11.90 2.76 23.61
C PRO A 31 12.48 3.74 24.65
N PHE A 32 13.69 4.25 24.43
CA PHE A 32 14.27 5.27 25.31
C PHE A 32 13.53 6.61 25.20
N LEU A 33 13.21 7.06 23.99
CA LEU A 33 12.42 8.28 23.76
C LEU A 33 11.01 8.17 24.33
N GLU A 34 10.36 7.01 24.17
CA GLU A 34 9.06 6.73 24.77
C GLU A 34 9.10 6.82 26.30
N LYS A 35 10.13 6.25 26.95
CA LYS A 35 10.33 6.37 28.41
C LYS A 35 10.47 7.83 28.86
N ILE A 36 11.13 8.68 28.08
CA ILE A 36 11.20 10.12 28.36
C ILE A 36 9.80 10.74 28.29
N GLY A 37 9.04 10.41 27.25
CA GLY A 37 7.64 10.82 27.09
C GLY A 37 6.76 10.41 28.27
N GLU A 38 6.81 9.14 28.67
CA GLU A 38 6.06 8.61 29.82
C GLU A 38 6.40 9.34 31.12
N LYS A 39 7.69 9.61 31.36
CA LYS A 39 8.14 10.37 32.53
C LYS A 39 7.62 11.81 32.50
N GLY A 40 7.57 12.41 31.31
CA GLY A 40 6.94 13.71 31.07
C GLY A 40 5.45 13.69 31.39
N ALA A 41 4.72 12.69 30.89
CA ALA A 41 3.29 12.50 31.12
C ALA A 41 2.98 12.36 32.62
N LYS A 42 3.68 11.46 33.33
CA LYS A 42 3.52 11.25 34.78
C LYS A 42 3.76 12.52 35.60
N ARG A 43 4.71 13.38 35.19
CA ARG A 43 4.92 14.68 35.85
C ARG A 43 3.77 15.64 35.59
N LEU A 44 3.23 15.64 34.37
CA LEU A 44 2.15 16.51 33.96
C LEU A 44 0.82 16.13 34.64
N MET A 45 0.54 14.84 34.80
CA MET A 45 -0.65 14.31 35.48
C MET A 45 -0.76 14.71 36.95
N ARG A 46 0.35 15.10 37.60
CA ARG A 46 0.35 15.64 38.98
C ARG A 46 -0.19 17.07 39.09
N LYS A 47 -0.49 17.72 37.97
CA LYS A 47 -0.98 19.11 37.91
C LYS A 47 -2.50 19.15 37.73
N SER A 48 -3.09 20.33 37.84
CA SER A 48 -4.53 20.52 37.64
C SER A 48 -4.94 20.23 36.20
N LYS A 49 -6.18 19.76 35.98
CA LYS A 49 -6.73 19.49 34.63
C LYS A 49 -6.61 20.70 33.70
N GLN A 50 -6.77 21.93 34.22
CA GLN A 50 -6.65 23.16 33.45
C GLN A 50 -5.21 23.41 32.99
N THR A 51 -4.23 23.21 33.88
CA THR A 51 -2.81 23.32 33.53
C THR A 51 -2.43 22.30 32.45
N ILE A 52 -2.94 21.08 32.54
CA ILE A 52 -2.64 20.03 31.55
C ILE A 52 -3.18 20.41 30.17
N LYS A 53 -4.43 20.88 30.08
CA LYS A 53 -5.03 21.34 28.81
C LYS A 53 -4.21 22.47 28.18
N ASN A 54 -3.78 23.46 28.97
CA ASN A 54 -2.94 24.56 28.47
C ASN A 54 -1.59 24.07 27.94
N VAL A 55 -0.94 23.15 28.65
CA VAL A 55 0.34 22.57 28.19
C VAL A 55 0.19 21.78 26.90
N LEU A 56 -0.89 21.01 26.74
CA LEU A 56 -1.17 20.30 25.48
C LEU A 56 -1.37 21.25 24.31
N ILE A 57 -2.07 22.38 24.51
CA ILE A 57 -2.23 23.41 23.48
C ILE A 57 -0.87 23.99 23.08
N VAL A 58 -0.01 24.30 24.06
CA VAL A 58 1.35 24.78 23.80
C VAL A 58 2.16 23.75 23.02
N PHE A 59 2.06 22.46 23.37
CA PHE A 59 2.73 21.40 22.61
C PHE A 59 2.22 21.29 21.16
N GLU A 60 0.91 21.39 20.92
CA GLU A 60 0.39 21.42 19.54
C GLU A 60 0.93 22.62 18.76
N GLY A 61 0.98 23.80 19.38
CA GLY A 61 1.57 25.00 18.78
C GLY A 61 3.04 24.81 18.43
N LEU A 62 3.83 24.23 19.35
CA LEU A 62 5.25 23.93 19.11
C LEU A 62 5.44 22.92 17.97
N VAL A 63 4.60 21.89 17.89
CA VAL A 63 4.64 20.92 16.78
C VAL A 63 4.35 21.61 15.45
N ILE A 64 3.35 22.50 15.38
CA ILE A 64 3.04 23.26 14.16
C ILE A 64 4.24 24.13 13.75
N ILE A 65 4.81 24.89 14.69
CA ILE A 65 5.96 25.76 14.44
C ILE A 65 7.16 24.93 13.95
N ALA A 66 7.48 23.83 14.64
CA ALA A 66 8.58 22.95 14.26
C ALA A 66 8.37 22.33 12.87
N THR A 67 7.12 22.00 12.52
CA THR A 67 6.77 21.48 11.19
C THR A 67 6.92 22.57 10.12
N MET A 68 6.52 23.82 10.39
CA MET A 68 6.74 24.94 9.47
C MET A 68 8.23 25.20 9.23
N PHE A 69 9.06 25.14 10.28
CA PHE A 69 10.52 25.23 10.14
C PHE A 69 11.08 24.11 9.27
N LEU A 70 10.68 22.86 9.52
CA LEU A 70 11.10 21.72 8.69
C LEU A 70 10.72 21.93 7.21
N SER A 71 9.49 22.37 6.95
CA SER A 71 9.02 22.67 5.59
C SER A 71 9.80 23.80 4.94
N TYR A 72 10.13 24.85 5.68
CA TYR A 72 10.96 25.95 5.19
C TYR A 72 12.35 25.47 4.78
N PHE A 73 13.01 24.68 5.63
CA PHE A 73 14.34 24.13 5.29
C PHE A 73 14.26 23.15 4.11
N ALA A 74 13.24 22.30 4.04
CA ALA A 74 13.02 21.42 2.90
C ALA A 74 12.84 22.23 1.60
N PHE A 75 12.12 23.35 1.64
CA PHE A 75 11.96 24.24 0.50
C PHE A 75 13.28 24.90 0.08
N GLN A 76 14.08 25.37 1.03
CA GLN A 76 15.41 25.94 0.75
C GLN A 76 16.34 24.94 0.03
N VAL A 77 16.28 23.67 0.41
CA VAL A 77 17.02 22.59 -0.26
C VAL A 77 16.55 22.41 -1.72
N ILE A 78 15.24 22.47 -1.96
CA ILE A 78 14.67 22.28 -3.31
C ILE A 78 15.07 23.41 -4.27
N ILE A 79 15.08 24.66 -3.80
CA ILE A 79 15.43 25.82 -4.63
C ILE A 79 16.94 25.99 -4.83
N GLY A 80 17.76 25.06 -4.34
CA GLY A 80 19.21 25.09 -4.52
C GLY A 80 19.89 26.23 -3.77
N ALA A 81 19.32 26.68 -2.64
CA ALA A 81 20.00 27.62 -1.75
C ALA A 81 21.33 27.01 -1.28
N ASP A 82 22.32 27.86 -1.01
CA ASP A 82 23.73 27.52 -0.71
C ASP A 82 23.85 26.47 0.44
N ILE A 83 23.77 25.19 0.08
CA ILE A 83 23.57 24.06 1.01
C ILE A 83 24.71 23.98 2.02
N GLU A 84 25.93 24.35 1.61
CA GLU A 84 27.12 24.35 2.46
C GLU A 84 26.98 25.27 3.68
N LYS A 85 26.29 26.40 3.56
CA LYS A 85 26.07 27.34 4.68
C LYS A 85 24.95 26.87 5.62
N MET A 86 24.01 26.07 5.11
CA MET A 86 22.82 25.63 5.86
C MET A 86 22.88 24.19 6.36
N GLN A 87 23.97 23.45 6.09
CA GLN A 87 24.11 22.03 6.44
C GLN A 87 23.86 21.72 7.93
N TRP A 88 24.42 22.52 8.84
CA TRP A 88 24.29 22.30 10.29
C TRP A 88 22.90 22.62 10.83
N PRO A 89 22.26 23.76 10.47
CA PRO A 89 20.86 24.03 10.78
C PRO A 89 19.91 22.93 10.27
N ILE A 90 20.09 22.49 9.02
CA ILE A 90 19.25 21.45 8.41
C ILE A 90 19.41 20.14 9.19
N LEU A 91 20.64 19.70 9.45
CA LEU A 91 20.90 18.47 10.20
C LEU A 91 20.30 18.53 11.61
N SER A 92 20.46 19.66 12.30
CA SER A 92 19.88 19.87 13.63
C SER A 92 18.35 19.74 13.63
N VAL A 93 17.67 20.41 12.69
CA VAL A 93 16.21 20.35 12.58
C VAL A 93 15.72 18.96 12.18
N VAL A 94 16.37 18.31 11.21
CA VAL A 94 16.01 16.97 10.74
C VAL A 94 16.21 15.91 11.82
N CYS A 95 17.22 16.04 12.69
CA CYS A 95 17.44 15.11 13.79
C CYS A 95 16.58 15.43 15.03
N ALA A 96 16.43 16.70 15.38
CA ALA A 96 15.70 17.11 16.59
C ALA A 96 14.18 16.99 16.42
N TYR A 97 13.64 17.22 15.22
CA TYR A 97 12.20 17.20 14.97
C TYR A 97 11.57 15.82 15.24
N PRO A 98 12.08 14.69 14.70
CA PRO A 98 11.53 13.36 15.00
C PRO A 98 11.58 13.03 16.49
N ILE A 99 12.69 13.37 17.17
CA ILE A 99 12.85 13.16 18.61
C ILE A 99 11.77 13.93 19.38
N PHE A 100 11.61 15.22 19.06
CA PHE A 100 10.61 16.08 19.68
C PHE A 100 9.19 15.55 19.45
N VAL A 101 8.85 15.18 18.22
CA VAL A 101 7.51 14.67 17.85
C VAL A 101 7.20 13.36 18.57
N VAL A 102 8.15 12.42 18.66
CA VAL A 102 7.94 11.15 19.39
C VAL A 102 7.63 11.41 20.86
N ILE A 103 8.44 12.26 21.52
CA ILE A 103 8.25 12.58 22.95
C ILE A 103 6.89 13.26 23.17
N VAL A 104 6.57 14.28 22.38
CA VAL A 104 5.30 15.03 22.51
C VAL A 104 4.10 14.14 22.22
N SER A 105 4.19 13.29 21.20
CA SER A 105 3.11 12.37 20.83
C SER A 105 2.85 11.37 21.95
N ARG A 106 3.90 10.82 22.58
CA ARG A 106 3.74 9.93 23.73
C ARG A 106 3.10 10.63 24.92
N ILE A 107 3.54 11.85 25.24
CA ILE A 107 2.94 12.66 26.32
C ILE A 107 1.46 12.89 26.04
N LYS A 108 1.10 13.31 24.81
CA LYS A 108 -0.28 13.55 24.43
C LYS A 108 -1.14 12.31 24.55
N LEU A 109 -0.68 11.17 24.05
CA LEU A 109 -1.40 9.89 24.11
C LEU A 109 -1.69 9.45 25.54
N ASP A 110 -0.68 9.49 26.42
CA ASP A 110 -0.85 9.04 27.80
C ASP A 110 -1.74 9.99 28.62
N VAL A 111 -1.70 11.29 28.32
CA VAL A 111 -2.53 12.30 28.98
C VAL A 111 -3.98 12.28 28.49
N GLU A 112 -4.23 12.09 27.19
CA GLU A 112 -5.58 12.00 26.62
C GLU A 112 -6.35 10.80 27.21
N LYS A 113 -5.67 9.69 27.52
CA LYS A 113 -6.28 8.53 28.18
C LYS A 113 -6.90 8.84 29.55
N GLU A 114 -6.34 9.80 30.31
CA GLU A 114 -6.83 10.14 31.65
C GLU A 114 -7.84 11.30 31.68
N ILE A 115 -7.72 12.27 30.78
CA ILE A 115 -8.51 13.52 30.84
C ILE A 115 -9.76 13.45 29.97
N GLY A 116 -9.83 12.50 29.04
CA GLY A 116 -10.91 12.40 28.06
C GLY A 116 -10.72 13.40 26.91
N THR A 117 -11.83 13.82 26.27
CA THR A 117 -11.81 14.58 25.02
C THR A 117 -11.13 15.95 25.16
N PHE A 118 -9.92 16.04 24.63
CA PHE A 118 -9.16 17.28 24.45
C PHE A 118 -9.56 17.99 23.14
N ASN A 119 -9.88 19.29 23.23
CA ASN A 119 -10.29 20.10 22.09
C ASN A 119 -9.07 20.61 21.29
N SER A 120 -8.46 19.71 20.53
CA SER A 120 -7.24 19.94 19.74
C SER A 120 -7.43 21.04 18.67
N ILE A 121 -6.45 21.94 18.57
CA ILE A 121 -6.38 22.97 17.52
C ILE A 121 -6.17 22.31 16.16
N ILE A 122 -5.28 21.31 16.12
CA ILE A 122 -4.98 20.55 14.90
C ILE A 122 -6.26 19.86 14.39
N LYS A 123 -7.03 19.21 15.28
CA LYS A 123 -8.30 18.56 14.88
C LYS A 123 -9.30 19.56 14.29
N LYS A 124 -9.40 20.78 14.82
CA LYS A 124 -10.27 21.83 14.26
C LYS A 124 -9.84 22.28 12.87
N ILE A 125 -8.53 22.42 12.64
CA ILE A 125 -7.99 22.78 11.32
C ILE A 125 -8.29 21.65 10.34
N VAL A 126 -8.00 20.40 10.71
CA VAL A 126 -8.24 19.22 9.87
C VAL A 126 -9.73 19.02 9.57
N ALA A 127 -10.63 19.32 10.51
CA ALA A 127 -12.07 19.20 10.29
C ALA A 127 -12.62 20.19 9.25
N LYS A 128 -11.93 21.32 9.02
CA LYS A 128 -12.28 22.28 7.96
C LYS A 128 -11.81 21.85 6.56
N ILE A 129 -10.93 20.85 6.48
CA ILE A 129 -10.41 20.34 5.22
C ILE A 129 -11.42 19.34 4.66
N ASN A 130 -11.88 19.57 3.42
CA ASN A 130 -12.76 18.62 2.73
C ASN A 130 -11.98 17.34 2.38
N LYS A 131 -12.12 16.31 3.22
CA LYS A 131 -11.42 15.02 3.05
C LYS A 131 -11.83 14.26 1.79
N ASP A 132 -13.03 14.52 1.27
CA ASP A 132 -13.57 13.87 0.07
C ASP A 132 -13.09 14.53 -1.23
N ASN A 133 -12.31 15.61 -1.14
CA ASN A 133 -11.68 16.20 -2.31
C ASN A 133 -10.73 15.19 -2.96
N TYR A 134 -10.88 15.01 -4.27
CA TYR A 134 -10.02 14.16 -5.10
C TYR A 134 -8.53 14.37 -4.81
N LEU A 135 -8.07 15.63 -4.76
CA LEU A 135 -6.65 15.93 -4.52
C LEU A 135 -6.18 15.48 -3.14
N ILE A 136 -7.01 15.68 -2.11
CA ILE A 136 -6.66 15.32 -0.73
C ILE A 136 -6.62 13.80 -0.58
N ASN A 137 -7.61 13.10 -1.14
CA ASN A 137 -7.65 11.64 -1.15
C ASN A 137 -6.44 11.05 -1.90
N ARG A 138 -6.06 11.63 -3.05
CA ARG A 138 -4.86 11.19 -3.79
C ARG A 138 -3.55 11.53 -3.09
N LEU A 139 -3.46 12.65 -2.39
CA LEU A 139 -2.29 13.00 -1.59
C LEU A 139 -2.10 12.02 -0.42
N ASP A 140 -3.19 11.58 0.23
CA ASP A 140 -3.12 10.60 1.32
C ASP A 140 -2.48 9.26 0.85
N ILE A 141 -2.84 8.81 -0.35
CA ILE A 141 -2.23 7.62 -0.99
C ILE A 141 -0.73 7.82 -1.24
N LEU A 142 -0.30 9.05 -1.56
CA LEU A 142 1.11 9.37 -1.76
C LEU A 142 1.86 9.36 -0.43
N PHE A 143 1.31 9.93 0.65
CA PHE A 143 1.98 10.08 1.94
C PHE A 143 2.01 8.80 2.82
N GLY A 144 1.55 7.66 2.31
CA GLY A 144 1.64 6.36 2.98
C GLY A 144 2.79 5.48 2.48
N LYS A 145 2.48 4.22 2.18
CA LYS A 145 3.43 3.20 1.68
C LYS A 145 4.15 3.64 0.40
N THR A 146 3.48 4.44 -0.44
CA THR A 146 4.06 4.99 -1.67
C THR A 146 5.31 5.82 -1.38
N THR A 147 5.26 6.77 -0.44
CA THR A 147 6.43 7.58 -0.06
C THR A 147 7.53 6.71 0.53
N LEU A 148 7.19 5.76 1.42
CA LEU A 148 8.19 4.85 2.00
C LEU A 148 8.93 4.07 0.91
N SER A 149 8.20 3.51 -0.05
CA SER A 149 8.78 2.80 -1.17
C SER A 149 9.67 3.70 -2.01
N LEU A 150 9.22 4.92 -2.35
CA LEU A 150 10.03 5.88 -3.10
C LEU A 150 11.34 6.19 -2.37
N MET A 151 11.30 6.39 -1.05
CA MET A 151 12.49 6.65 -0.23
C MET A 151 13.46 5.47 -0.22
N ILE A 152 12.96 4.23 -0.19
CA ILE A 152 13.80 3.03 -0.30
C ILE A 152 14.51 3.00 -1.66
N HIS A 153 13.77 3.23 -2.75
CA HIS A 153 14.34 3.25 -4.10
C HIS A 153 15.40 4.36 -4.26
N ILE A 154 15.11 5.58 -3.78
CA ILE A 154 16.08 6.70 -3.76
C ILE A 154 17.33 6.32 -2.96
N THR A 155 17.17 5.72 -1.79
CA THR A 155 18.29 5.32 -0.93
C THR A 155 19.19 4.31 -1.64
N ILE A 156 18.61 3.29 -2.28
CA ILE A 156 19.35 2.29 -3.05
C ILE A 156 20.13 2.95 -4.18
N ILE A 157 19.49 3.84 -4.94
CA ILE A 157 20.14 4.61 -6.01
C ILE A 157 21.32 5.41 -5.45
N CYS A 158 21.11 6.20 -4.38
CA CYS A 158 22.15 7.03 -3.78
C CYS A 158 23.36 6.19 -3.34
N VAL A 159 23.12 5.04 -2.68
CA VAL A 159 24.18 4.12 -2.27
C VAL A 159 24.98 3.62 -3.47
N LEU A 160 24.31 3.21 -4.54
CA LEU A 160 24.98 2.72 -5.75
C LEU A 160 25.81 3.81 -6.42
N PHE A 161 25.28 5.03 -6.50
CA PHE A 161 26.01 6.19 -7.05
C PHE A 161 27.22 6.57 -6.21
N VAL A 162 27.08 6.63 -4.89
CA VAL A 162 28.21 6.93 -3.97
C VAL A 162 29.30 5.89 -4.10
N GLY A 163 28.95 4.61 -4.20
CA GLY A 163 29.93 3.56 -4.47
C GLY A 163 30.58 3.73 -5.85
N ALA A 164 29.80 3.96 -6.91
CA ALA A 164 30.33 4.16 -8.27
C ALA A 164 31.37 5.30 -8.34
N VAL A 165 31.10 6.44 -7.70
CA VAL A 165 31.98 7.62 -7.71
C VAL A 165 33.27 7.39 -6.90
N ASN A 166 33.20 6.65 -5.79
CA ASN A 166 34.35 6.46 -4.88
C ASN A 166 35.37 5.43 -5.38
N PHE A 167 34.95 4.39 -6.10
CA PHE A 167 35.85 3.36 -6.61
C PHE A 167 36.23 3.65 -8.07
N LYS A 168 37.38 4.30 -8.27
CA LYS A 168 37.80 4.90 -9.55
C LYS A 168 38.21 3.90 -10.64
N HIS A 169 38.58 2.66 -10.30
CA HIS A 169 39.04 1.66 -11.27
C HIS A 169 38.02 0.55 -11.51
N MET A 170 36.72 0.86 -11.42
CA MET A 170 35.68 -0.08 -11.80
C MET A 170 35.57 -0.23 -13.33
N PRO A 171 35.24 -1.43 -13.84
CA PRO A 171 34.92 -1.61 -15.25
C PRO A 171 33.75 -0.71 -15.69
N TYR A 172 33.82 -0.14 -16.89
CA TYR A 172 32.79 0.76 -17.44
C TYR A 172 31.39 0.12 -17.47
N GLN A 173 31.31 -1.21 -17.59
CA GLN A 173 30.07 -1.97 -17.55
C GLN A 173 29.32 -1.79 -16.21
N ILE A 174 30.04 -1.66 -15.09
CA ILE A 174 29.40 -1.44 -13.78
C ILE A 174 28.76 -0.06 -13.73
N TYR A 175 29.46 0.98 -14.22
CA TYR A 175 28.91 2.34 -14.31
C TYR A 175 27.65 2.38 -15.18
N TYR A 176 27.67 1.68 -16.31
CA TYR A 176 26.50 1.55 -17.19
C TYR A 176 25.32 0.89 -16.48
N ILE A 177 25.56 -0.19 -15.73
CA ILE A 177 24.52 -0.86 -14.93
C ILE A 177 23.95 0.08 -13.87
N VAL A 178 24.79 0.84 -13.15
CA VAL A 178 24.33 1.82 -12.14
C VAL A 178 23.42 2.87 -12.77
N ILE A 179 23.75 3.36 -13.96
CA ILE A 179 22.93 4.32 -14.69
C ILE A 179 21.58 3.71 -15.11
N ILE A 180 21.57 2.47 -15.61
CA ILE A 180 20.33 1.75 -15.99
C ILE A 180 19.44 1.44 -14.78
N ILE A 181 20.00 1.32 -13.58
CA ILE A 181 19.19 1.09 -12.37
C ILE A 181 18.24 2.27 -12.13
N LEU A 182 18.56 3.50 -12.56
CA LEU A 182 17.68 4.65 -12.37
C LEU A 182 16.29 4.46 -13.01
N PRO A 183 16.17 4.19 -14.34
CA PRO A 183 14.86 3.97 -14.96
C PRO A 183 14.20 2.68 -14.47
N ILE A 184 14.98 1.60 -14.23
CA ILE A 184 14.44 0.35 -13.67
C ILE A 184 13.80 0.59 -12.31
N SER A 185 14.47 1.34 -11.44
CA SER A 185 14.00 1.65 -10.09
C SER A 185 12.70 2.44 -10.10
N LEU A 186 12.50 3.33 -11.08
CA LEU A 186 11.23 4.05 -11.22
C LEU A 186 10.09 3.11 -11.63
N ILE A 187 10.40 2.06 -12.40
CA ILE A 187 9.43 1.04 -12.83
C ILE A 187 9.09 0.09 -11.69
N THR A 188 10.09 -0.40 -10.95
CA THR A 188 9.85 -1.21 -9.75
C THR A 188 9.05 -0.43 -8.71
N PHE A 189 9.30 0.87 -8.59
CA PHE A 189 8.48 1.76 -7.77
C PHE A 189 7.00 1.74 -8.20
N ILE A 190 6.70 1.84 -9.49
CA ILE A 190 5.32 1.81 -10.00
C ILE A 190 4.64 0.47 -9.71
N TYR A 191 5.26 -0.64 -10.12
CA TYR A 191 4.57 -1.94 -10.18
C TYR A 191 4.77 -2.82 -8.95
N PHE A 192 5.88 -2.69 -8.20
CA PHE A 192 6.24 -3.63 -7.13
C PHE A 192 6.06 -3.07 -5.71
N THR A 193 5.54 -1.86 -5.56
CA THR A 193 5.24 -1.27 -4.24
C THR A 193 3.98 -1.85 -3.59
N ASP A 194 2.81 -1.66 -4.22
CA ASP A 194 1.52 -2.21 -3.79
C ASP A 194 0.73 -2.52 -5.07
N ARG A 195 0.06 -3.68 -5.13
CA ARG A 195 -0.69 -4.12 -6.31
C ARG A 195 -2.08 -3.45 -6.46
N ASP A 196 -2.41 -2.52 -5.57
CA ASP A 196 -3.63 -1.73 -5.68
C ASP A 196 -3.57 -0.82 -6.92
N LEU A 197 -4.59 -0.93 -7.77
CA LEU A 197 -4.66 -0.25 -9.07
C LEU A 197 -4.66 1.28 -8.91
N VAL A 198 -5.33 1.81 -7.89
CA VAL A 198 -5.41 3.26 -7.65
C VAL A 198 -4.03 3.80 -7.26
N SER A 199 -3.36 3.13 -6.33
CA SER A 199 -2.03 3.47 -5.87
C SER A 199 -0.98 3.35 -6.97
N GLN A 200 -1.06 2.30 -7.79
CA GLN A 200 -0.21 2.11 -8.97
C GLN A 200 -0.38 3.23 -9.99
N ASN A 201 -1.62 3.61 -10.29
CA ASN A 201 -1.90 4.73 -11.19
C ASN A 201 -1.32 6.04 -10.65
N MET A 202 -1.42 6.30 -9.35
CA MET A 202 -0.81 7.50 -8.74
C MET A 202 0.71 7.52 -8.86
N ARG A 203 1.39 6.39 -8.61
CA ARG A 203 2.85 6.27 -8.79
C ARG A 203 3.26 6.48 -10.24
N ARG A 204 2.46 5.97 -11.17
CA ARG A 204 2.68 6.14 -12.60
C ARG A 204 2.50 7.60 -13.05
N ILE A 205 1.47 8.29 -12.56
CA ILE A 205 1.27 9.74 -12.79
C ILE A 205 2.47 10.53 -12.28
N LEU A 206 2.92 10.25 -11.05
CA LEU A 206 4.09 10.91 -10.47
C LEU A 206 5.35 10.67 -11.31
N SER A 207 5.55 9.44 -11.77
CA SER A 207 6.68 9.06 -12.60
C SER A 207 6.67 9.77 -13.96
N TYR A 208 5.53 9.81 -14.65
CA TYR A 208 5.41 10.56 -15.91
C TYR A 208 5.55 12.06 -15.73
N PHE A 209 5.06 12.62 -14.62
CA PHE A 209 5.28 14.02 -14.30
C PHE A 209 6.79 14.31 -14.14
N LEU A 210 7.54 13.43 -13.47
CA LEU A 210 8.99 13.52 -13.40
C LEU A 210 9.66 13.43 -14.78
N LEU A 211 9.25 12.48 -15.64
CA LEU A 211 9.79 12.39 -17.00
C LEU A 211 9.53 13.65 -17.82
N MET A 212 8.33 14.22 -17.68
CA MET A 212 7.96 15.47 -18.34
C MET A 212 8.88 16.61 -17.89
N MET A 213 9.16 16.72 -16.59
CA MET A 213 10.10 17.72 -16.07
C MET A 213 11.52 17.51 -16.62
N ILE A 214 12.00 16.26 -16.71
CA ILE A 214 13.30 15.94 -17.31
C ILE A 214 13.34 16.32 -18.79
N ALA A 215 12.30 15.98 -19.55
CA ALA A 215 12.18 16.30 -20.98
C ALA A 215 12.12 17.82 -21.23
N LEU A 216 11.35 18.56 -20.42
CA LEU A 216 11.29 20.02 -20.49
C LEU A 216 12.65 20.66 -20.13
N GLY A 217 13.31 20.16 -19.08
CA GLY A 217 14.64 20.62 -18.68
C GLY A 217 15.70 20.38 -19.77
N LYS A 218 15.65 19.21 -20.42
CA LYS A 218 16.49 18.90 -21.58
C LYS A 218 16.19 19.82 -22.76
N GLY A 219 14.92 20.01 -23.11
CA GLY A 219 14.52 20.91 -24.19
C GLY A 219 14.96 22.35 -23.96
N TYR A 220 14.92 22.83 -22.72
CA TYR A 220 15.46 24.14 -22.35
C TYR A 220 16.98 24.20 -22.50
N ASN A 221 17.70 23.16 -22.10
CA ASN A 221 19.15 23.09 -22.29
C ASN A 221 19.54 23.07 -23.77
N ASP A 222 18.82 22.33 -24.60
CA ASP A 222 19.03 22.30 -26.06
C ASP A 222 18.75 23.65 -26.71
N PHE A 223 17.71 24.34 -26.24
CA PHE A 223 17.45 25.70 -26.66
C PHE A 223 18.61 26.65 -26.34
N LYS A 224 19.21 26.57 -25.13
CA LYS A 224 20.40 27.37 -24.80
C LYS A 224 21.59 27.07 -25.71
N ILE A 225 21.81 25.79 -26.04
CA ILE A 225 22.89 25.37 -26.96
C ILE A 225 22.63 25.92 -28.36
N LEU A 226 21.40 25.84 -28.87
CA LEU A 226 21.01 26.40 -30.17
C LEU A 226 21.16 27.92 -30.24
N MET A 227 21.00 28.61 -29.11
CA MET A 227 21.21 30.05 -28.98
C MET A 227 22.67 30.43 -28.72
N GLU A 228 23.60 29.47 -28.75
CA GLU A 228 25.04 29.65 -28.47
C GLU A 228 25.33 30.21 -27.05
N ILE A 229 24.38 30.05 -26.11
CA ILE A 229 24.50 30.51 -24.71
C ILE A 229 25.29 29.51 -23.87
N ASP A 230 25.23 28.22 -24.23
CA ASP A 230 25.79 27.12 -23.44
C ASP A 230 26.39 26.05 -24.36
N THR A 231 27.21 25.17 -23.81
CA THR A 231 27.91 24.11 -24.56
C THR A 231 27.21 22.75 -24.42
N PRO A 232 27.24 21.90 -25.47
CA PRO A 232 26.60 20.60 -25.43
C PRO A 232 27.25 19.66 -24.42
N ASN A 233 26.41 19.03 -23.58
CA ASN A 233 26.83 18.03 -22.62
C ASN A 233 26.42 16.63 -23.10
N GLN A 234 27.34 15.97 -23.82
CA GLN A 234 27.12 14.66 -24.43
C GLN A 234 26.71 13.58 -23.42
N PHE A 235 27.22 13.65 -22.18
CA PHE A 235 26.84 12.71 -21.14
C PHE A 235 25.38 12.91 -20.72
N ASN A 236 24.97 14.16 -20.48
CA ASN A 236 23.57 14.48 -20.15
C ASN A 236 22.62 14.08 -21.28
N ASP A 237 23.04 14.29 -22.53
CA ASP A 237 22.24 13.94 -23.71
C ASP A 237 22.02 12.43 -23.81
N TYR A 238 23.09 11.65 -23.67
CA TYR A 238 23.02 10.19 -23.64
C TYR A 238 22.19 9.69 -22.44
N PHE A 239 22.40 10.26 -21.26
CA PHE A 239 21.70 9.87 -20.04
C PHE A 239 20.20 10.11 -20.13
N VAL A 240 19.77 11.30 -20.57
CA VAL A 240 18.34 11.62 -20.73
C VAL A 240 17.70 10.72 -21.78
N PHE A 241 18.37 10.49 -22.92
CA PHE A 241 17.90 9.56 -23.93
C PHE A 241 17.72 8.15 -23.36
N LEU A 242 18.77 7.59 -22.76
CA LEU A 242 18.74 6.25 -22.17
C LEU A 242 17.64 6.13 -21.11
N PHE A 243 17.53 7.12 -20.22
CA PHE A 243 16.55 7.13 -19.14
C PHE A 243 15.12 7.08 -19.68
N LEU A 244 14.78 7.98 -20.62
CA LEU A 244 13.46 8.05 -21.23
C LEU A 244 13.14 6.78 -22.02
N THR A 245 14.05 6.33 -22.88
CA THR A 245 13.82 5.17 -23.76
C THR A 245 13.65 3.89 -22.96
N VAL A 246 14.58 3.61 -22.03
CA VAL A 246 14.52 2.40 -21.20
C VAL A 246 13.27 2.42 -20.31
N PHE A 247 12.96 3.56 -19.69
CA PHE A 247 11.77 3.69 -18.86
C PHE A 247 10.49 3.41 -19.66
N ILE A 248 10.31 4.07 -20.82
CA ILE A 248 9.08 3.93 -21.62
C ILE A 248 8.93 2.49 -22.12
N ALA A 249 10.01 1.89 -22.63
CA ALA A 249 9.98 0.53 -23.15
C ALA A 249 9.62 -0.48 -22.06
N MET A 250 10.27 -0.39 -20.91
CA MET A 250 10.02 -1.30 -19.80
C MET A 250 8.66 -1.06 -19.12
N ASP A 251 8.21 0.19 -18.97
CA ASP A 251 6.87 0.46 -18.45
C ASP A 251 5.79 -0.16 -19.34
N ARG A 252 5.94 -0.04 -20.68
CA ARG A 252 5.01 -0.67 -21.63
C ARG A 252 5.05 -2.19 -21.57
N LEU A 253 6.25 -2.78 -21.48
CA LEU A 253 6.43 -4.22 -21.37
C LEU A 253 5.76 -4.75 -20.09
N ILE A 254 6.10 -4.18 -18.92
CA ILE A 254 5.54 -4.64 -17.64
C ILE A 254 4.04 -4.40 -17.60
N LYS A 255 3.55 -3.26 -18.10
CA LYS A 255 2.10 -3.04 -18.19
C LYS A 255 1.42 -4.13 -19.01
N SER A 256 1.96 -4.45 -20.18
CA SER A 256 1.40 -5.51 -21.04
C SER A 256 1.35 -6.86 -20.33
N ILE A 257 2.40 -7.20 -19.56
CA ILE A 257 2.44 -8.44 -18.77
C ILE A 257 1.40 -8.41 -17.65
N VAL A 258 1.26 -7.28 -16.94
CA VAL A 258 0.29 -7.13 -15.85
C VAL A 258 -1.15 -7.17 -16.38
N ASP A 259 -1.42 -6.49 -17.47
CA ASP A 259 -2.73 -6.44 -18.10
C ASP A 259 -3.13 -7.85 -18.61
N ASP A 260 -2.20 -8.59 -19.23
CA ASP A 260 -2.40 -9.99 -19.65
C ASP A 260 -2.64 -10.92 -18.46
N TYR A 261 -1.85 -10.78 -17.38
CA TYR A 261 -2.03 -11.55 -16.15
C TYR A 261 -3.43 -11.34 -15.54
N ILE A 262 -3.90 -10.09 -15.49
CA ILE A 262 -5.24 -9.75 -14.98
C ILE A 262 -6.31 -10.36 -15.89
N ALA A 263 -6.14 -10.27 -17.22
CA ALA A 263 -7.09 -10.84 -18.18
C ALA A 263 -7.19 -12.37 -18.06
N TYR A 264 -6.06 -13.06 -17.89
CA TYR A 264 -6.00 -14.51 -17.72
C TYR A 264 -6.71 -15.00 -16.45
N HIS A 265 -6.58 -14.28 -15.33
CA HIS A 265 -7.26 -14.68 -14.09
C HIS A 265 -8.75 -14.37 -14.12
N LYS A 266 -9.13 -13.23 -14.72
CA LYS A 266 -10.54 -12.85 -14.88
C LYS A 266 -11.30 -13.82 -15.79
N SER A 267 -10.66 -14.35 -16.84
CA SER A 267 -11.28 -15.36 -17.69
C SER A 267 -11.49 -16.67 -16.93
N LYS A 268 -10.56 -17.06 -16.05
CA LYS A 268 -10.67 -18.26 -15.20
C LYS A 268 -11.78 -18.14 -14.15
N GLU A 269 -11.90 -17.02 -13.44
CA GLU A 269 -13.00 -16.78 -12.51
C GLU A 269 -14.37 -16.82 -13.20
N ASN A 270 -14.47 -16.29 -14.42
CA ASN A 270 -15.69 -16.38 -15.22
C ASN A 270 -15.99 -17.83 -15.65
N ILE A 271 -14.98 -18.64 -15.96
CA ILE A 271 -15.17 -20.06 -16.28
C ILE A 271 -15.68 -20.81 -15.04
N ASP A 272 -15.07 -20.58 -13.87
CA ASP A 272 -15.48 -21.21 -12.61
C ASP A 272 -16.93 -20.82 -12.23
N PHE A 273 -17.32 -19.56 -12.46
CA PHE A 273 -18.71 -19.10 -12.25
C PHE A 273 -19.69 -19.77 -13.21
N ILE A 274 -19.36 -19.86 -14.51
CA ILE A 274 -20.20 -20.53 -15.52
C ILE A 274 -20.33 -22.03 -15.23
N GLU A 275 -19.27 -22.67 -14.74
CA GLU A 275 -19.28 -24.09 -14.38
C GLU A 275 -20.11 -24.32 -13.11
N MET A 276 -20.00 -23.45 -12.11
CA MET A 276 -20.86 -23.46 -10.93
C MET A 276 -22.33 -23.21 -11.30
N GLU A 277 -22.63 -22.27 -12.21
CA GLU A 277 -23.98 -22.02 -12.71
C GLU A 277 -24.55 -23.23 -13.46
N ARG A 278 -23.73 -23.94 -14.26
CA ARG A 278 -24.14 -25.20 -14.89
C ARG A 278 -24.43 -26.30 -13.89
N VAL A 279 -23.61 -26.45 -12.85
CA VAL A 279 -23.84 -27.45 -11.79
C VAL A 279 -25.11 -27.12 -11.00
N VAL A 280 -25.31 -25.85 -10.64
CA VAL A 280 -26.56 -25.42 -9.99
C VAL A 280 -27.76 -25.68 -10.90
N LYS A 281 -27.64 -25.36 -12.20
CA LYS A 281 -28.71 -25.60 -13.17
C LYS A 281 -28.99 -27.08 -13.38
N SER A 282 -27.98 -27.95 -13.42
CA SER A 282 -28.20 -29.40 -13.52
C SER A 282 -28.84 -29.97 -12.26
N ILE A 283 -28.47 -29.47 -11.08
CA ILE A 283 -29.15 -29.82 -9.83
C ILE A 283 -30.61 -29.36 -9.88
N VAL A 284 -30.88 -28.12 -10.30
CA VAL A 284 -32.25 -27.60 -10.40
C VAL A 284 -33.08 -28.38 -11.43
N ASP A 285 -32.53 -28.70 -12.60
CA ASP A 285 -33.20 -29.46 -13.64
C ASP A 285 -33.46 -30.93 -13.21
N ASP A 286 -32.58 -31.55 -12.41
CA ASP A 286 -32.82 -32.86 -11.78
C ASP A 286 -33.93 -32.82 -10.70
N TYR A 287 -34.21 -31.65 -10.10
CA TYR A 287 -35.26 -31.47 -9.09
C TYR A 287 -36.64 -31.13 -9.68
N ILE A 288 -36.74 -30.74 -10.96
CA ILE A 288 -38.04 -30.51 -11.63
C ILE A 288 -38.58 -31.85 -12.11
N ALA A 289 -39.42 -32.45 -11.26
CA ALA A 289 -40.16 -33.67 -11.54
C ALA A 289 -40.81 -33.65 -12.93
N HIS A 290 -40.55 -34.68 -13.73
CA HIS A 290 -41.33 -35.00 -14.92
C HIS A 290 -42.74 -35.39 -14.47
N ILE A 291 -43.67 -34.44 -14.49
CA ILE A 291 -45.09 -34.70 -14.30
C ILE A 291 -45.67 -35.07 -15.67
N ASP A 292 -45.73 -36.36 -15.97
CA ASP A 292 -46.48 -36.86 -17.13
C ASP A 292 -47.98 -36.88 -16.76
N LEU A 293 -48.76 -36.00 -17.38
CA LEU A 293 -50.20 -35.83 -17.13
C LEU A 293 -51.07 -36.57 -18.15
N THR A 294 -50.52 -37.51 -18.91
CA THR A 294 -51.27 -38.17 -19.99
C THR A 294 -52.27 -39.23 -19.52
N ASN A 295 -52.30 -39.59 -18.23
CA ASN A 295 -53.31 -40.51 -17.67
C ASN A 295 -53.79 -40.01 -16.29
N LEU A 296 -55.05 -39.58 -16.20
CA LEU A 296 -55.64 -38.95 -15.00
C LEU A 296 -55.72 -39.89 -13.78
N ASP A 297 -55.72 -41.21 -14.01
CA ASP A 297 -55.83 -42.23 -12.94
C ASP A 297 -54.47 -42.83 -12.52
N GLU A 298 -53.36 -42.43 -13.13
CA GLU A 298 -52.01 -42.80 -12.70
C GLU A 298 -51.11 -41.57 -12.62
N MET A 299 -51.30 -40.75 -11.58
CA MET A 299 -50.29 -39.75 -11.19
C MET A 299 -49.08 -40.48 -10.58
N LYS A 300 -48.26 -41.12 -11.42
CA LYS A 300 -46.98 -41.67 -11.00
C LYS A 300 -45.96 -40.55 -10.89
N ILE A 301 -45.81 -40.01 -9.68
CA ILE A 301 -44.60 -39.26 -9.34
C ILE A 301 -43.47 -40.30 -9.32
N SER A 302 -42.66 -40.35 -10.38
CA SER A 302 -41.42 -41.11 -10.36
C SER A 302 -40.43 -40.36 -9.45
N HIS A 303 -40.55 -40.57 -8.14
CA HIS A 303 -39.57 -40.10 -7.17
C HIS A 303 -38.25 -40.85 -7.40
N VAL A 304 -37.36 -40.28 -8.20
CA VAL A 304 -36.01 -40.80 -8.34
C VAL A 304 -35.14 -40.22 -7.23
N LYS A 305 -35.25 -40.91 -6.08
CA LYS A 305 -34.22 -41.26 -5.10
C LYS A 305 -33.21 -40.19 -4.63
N SER A 306 -33.35 -39.86 -3.35
CA SER A 306 -32.24 -40.03 -2.40
C SER A 306 -32.75 -40.24 -0.97
N TYR A 307 -33.41 -41.37 -0.67
CA TYR A 307 -33.70 -41.71 0.72
C TYR A 307 -32.40 -41.86 1.52
N LEU A 308 -32.31 -41.15 2.65
CA LEU A 308 -31.33 -41.44 3.69
C LEU A 308 -31.40 -42.91 4.13
N LYS A 309 -30.27 -43.39 4.67
CA LYS A 309 -29.92 -44.80 4.94
C LYS A 309 -30.94 -45.59 5.78
N ASP A 310 -31.93 -44.93 6.36
CA ASP A 310 -32.96 -45.46 7.26
C ASP A 310 -34.34 -45.62 6.61
N HIS A 311 -34.45 -45.43 5.28
CA HIS A 311 -35.67 -45.68 4.49
C HIS A 311 -36.91 -44.89 4.95
N SER A 312 -36.71 -43.74 5.61
CA SER A 312 -37.78 -42.85 6.02
C SER A 312 -37.37 -41.39 5.81
N GLU A 313 -38.25 -40.58 5.22
CA GLU A 313 -38.07 -39.13 5.14
C GLU A 313 -39.35 -38.43 5.61
N ALA A 314 -39.20 -37.26 6.21
CA ALA A 314 -40.31 -36.47 6.69
C ALA A 314 -40.76 -35.52 5.58
N SER A 315 -42.04 -35.56 5.22
CA SER A 315 -42.55 -34.77 4.10
C SER A 315 -42.34 -33.27 4.34
N PRO A 316 -42.07 -32.47 3.29
CA PRO A 316 -41.92 -31.03 3.47
C PRO A 316 -43.23 -30.40 3.92
N LEU A 317 -43.15 -29.55 4.96
CA LEU A 317 -44.30 -28.77 5.41
C LEU A 317 -44.30 -27.42 4.68
N VAL A 318 -45.39 -27.13 3.97
CA VAL A 318 -45.60 -25.84 3.29
C VAL A 318 -46.53 -24.99 4.14
N TYR A 319 -46.05 -23.81 4.57
CA TYR A 319 -46.84 -22.84 5.32
C TYR A 319 -47.72 -22.02 4.38
N GLU A 320 -48.85 -21.50 4.88
CA GLU A 320 -49.80 -20.68 4.10
C GLU A 320 -49.17 -19.42 3.48
N ASN A 321 -48.03 -18.97 4.00
CA ASN A 321 -47.25 -17.86 3.46
C ASN A 321 -46.28 -18.27 2.33
N GLY A 322 -46.40 -19.49 1.82
CA GLY A 322 -45.63 -20.03 0.70
C GLY A 322 -44.19 -20.46 1.04
N LYS A 323 -43.78 -20.38 2.31
CA LYS A 323 -42.48 -20.93 2.74
C LYS A 323 -42.61 -22.44 2.95
N SER A 324 -41.63 -23.22 2.52
CA SER A 324 -41.54 -24.64 2.80
C SER A 324 -40.35 -24.96 3.69
N ARG A 325 -40.47 -26.02 4.48
CA ARG A 325 -39.37 -26.57 5.29
C ARG A 325 -39.33 -28.08 5.07
N MET A 326 -38.17 -28.58 4.61
CA MET A 326 -37.94 -30.00 4.37
C MET A 326 -37.78 -30.74 5.71
N ASP A 327 -38.10 -32.04 5.74
CA ASP A 327 -37.90 -32.96 6.88
C ASP A 327 -38.60 -32.60 8.20
N VAL A 328 -39.78 -31.97 8.12
CA VAL A 328 -40.55 -31.58 9.34
C VAL A 328 -42.01 -32.02 9.34
N GLY A 329 -42.52 -32.60 8.24
CA GLY A 329 -43.86 -33.14 8.15
C GLY A 329 -43.96 -34.60 8.60
N PRO A 330 -45.11 -35.26 8.35
CA PRO A 330 -45.31 -36.66 8.68
C PRO A 330 -44.22 -37.54 8.02
N ILE A 331 -43.76 -38.56 8.75
CA ILE A 331 -42.78 -39.51 8.22
C ILE A 331 -43.50 -40.47 7.26
N GLU A 332 -43.04 -40.50 6.01
CA GLU A 332 -43.57 -41.41 4.99
C GLU A 332 -42.61 -42.60 4.82
N PHE A 333 -43.17 -43.80 4.73
CA PHE A 333 -42.43 -45.06 4.59
C PHE A 333 -42.72 -45.70 3.24
N LYS A 334 -41.75 -46.47 2.73
CA LYS A 334 -41.83 -47.09 1.41
C LYS A 334 -42.91 -48.19 1.29
N ASN A 335 -43.32 -48.80 2.40
CA ASN A 335 -44.40 -49.80 2.47
C ASN A 335 -45.02 -49.90 3.87
N GLU A 336 -46.19 -50.55 3.98
CA GLU A 336 -46.92 -50.72 5.24
C GLU A 336 -46.19 -51.61 6.27
N GLU A 337 -45.29 -52.50 5.83
CA GLU A 337 -44.49 -53.34 6.73
C GLU A 337 -43.51 -52.53 7.58
N ASP A 338 -42.86 -51.52 7.01
CA ASP A 338 -41.90 -50.68 7.74
C ASP A 338 -42.59 -49.76 8.77
N TYR A 339 -43.81 -49.30 8.49
CA TYR A 339 -44.63 -48.55 9.44
C TYR A 339 -45.00 -49.39 10.67
N GLN A 340 -45.44 -50.63 10.46
CA GLN A 340 -45.83 -51.55 11.54
C GLN A 340 -44.65 -51.93 12.45
N LYS A 341 -43.41 -51.92 11.92
CA LYS A 341 -42.19 -52.25 12.67
C LYS A 341 -41.74 -51.15 13.64
N ARG A 342 -42.07 -49.89 13.35
CA ARG A 342 -41.60 -48.72 14.12
C ARG A 342 -42.59 -48.24 15.19
N PHE A 343 -43.87 -48.56 15.06
CA PHE A 343 -44.95 -48.01 15.90
C PHE A 343 -45.81 -49.06 16.63
N LYS A 344 -45.34 -50.30 16.77
CA LYS A 344 -45.92 -51.31 17.67
C LYS A 344 -45.10 -51.52 18.92
#